data_AF-A0A9N6YXQ4-F1
#
_entry.id   AF-A0A9N6YXQ4-F1
#
_cell.length_a   1.000
_cell.length_b   1.000
_cell.length_c   1.000
_cell.angle_alpha   90.00
_cell.angle_beta   90.00
_cell.angle_gamma   90.00
#
_symmetry.space_group_name_H-M   'P 1'
#
loop_
_entity.id
_entity.type
_entity.pdbx_description
1 polymer ?
#
loop_
_entity_poly.entity_id
_entity_poly.type
_entity_poly.pdbx_seq_one_letter_code
_entity_poly.pdbx_strand_id
1 'polypeptide(L)' 'MSGAYFVVSGLVGLLVGALFGPPGALFGLIAGLFVGAFFWDDKSDQSQQVAELEQRVSELEEELERERSE' A
#
# COMPACT_ATOMS: atom_id res chain seq x y z
N MET A 1 5.78 0.17 6.72
CA MET A 1 4.65 1.15 6.68
C MET A 1 3.27 0.47 6.75
N SER A 2 3.10 -0.69 7.41
CA SER A 2 1.83 -1.43 7.40
C SER A 2 0.74 -0.80 8.30
N GLY A 3 1.12 -0.32 9.49
CA GLY A 3 0.15 0.23 10.45
C GLY A 3 -0.50 1.56 10.04
N ALA A 4 0.14 2.38 9.21
CA ALA A 4 -0.40 3.68 8.79
C ALA A 4 -1.64 3.51 7.91
N TYR A 5 -1.62 2.56 6.97
CA TYR A 5 -2.75 2.31 6.08
C TYR A 5 -3.95 1.68 6.81
N PHE A 6 -3.69 0.83 7.80
CA PHE A 6 -4.72 0.30 8.70
C PHE A 6 -5.44 1.41 9.47
N VAL A 7 -4.68 2.38 10.02
CA VAL A 7 -5.27 3.52 10.74
C VAL A 7 -6.05 4.43 9.78
N VAL A 8 -5.53 4.65 8.57
CA VAL A 8 -6.20 5.47 7.54
C VAL A 8 -7.51 4.83 7.08
N SER A 9 -7.55 3.51 6.84
CA SER A 9 -8.78 2.84 6.42
C SER A 9 -9.86 2.87 7.49
N GLY A 10 -9.47 2.72 8.77
CA GLY A 10 -10.39 2.88 9.90
C GLY A 10 -10.95 4.29 10.00
N LEU A 11 -10.10 5.32 9.87
CA LEU A 11 -10.54 6.72 9.90
C LEU A 11 -11.47 7.07 8.74
N VAL A 12 -11.17 6.60 7.52
CA VAL A 12 -12.05 6.79 6.36
C VAL A 12 -13.39 6.09 6.57
N GLY A 13 -13.37 4.86 7.08
CA GLY A 13 -14.59 4.13 7.42
C GLY A 13 -15.44 4.85 8.47
N LEU A 14 -14.80 5.38 9.52
CA LEU A 14 -15.48 6.17 10.54
C LEU A 14 -16.10 7.44 9.96
N LEU A 15 -15.36 8.18 9.13
CA LEU A 15 -15.84 9.42 8.52
C LEU A 15 -17.05 9.18 7.61
N VAL A 16 -16.98 8.16 6.75
CA VAL A 16 -18.09 7.78 5.86
C VAL A 16 -19.28 7.29 6.66
N GLY A 17 -19.05 6.45 7.68
CA GLY A 17 -20.09 5.95 8.56
C GLY A 17 -20.79 7.05 9.37
N ALA A 18 -20.05 8.08 9.78
CA ALA A 18 -20.58 9.18 10.57
C ALA A 18 -21.63 10.01 9.83
N LEU A 19 -21.65 10.00 8.48
CA LEU A 19 -22.74 10.62 7.70
C LEU A 19 -24.11 9.99 7.99
N PHE A 20 -24.15 8.74 8.45
CA PHE A 20 -25.37 8.01 8.79
C PHE A 20 -25.69 8.06 10.30
N GLY A 21 -24.99 8.92 11.06
CA GLY A 21 -25.17 9.11 12.49
C GLY A 21 -24.31 8.19 13.37
N PRO A 22 -24.53 8.21 14.70
CA PRO A 22 -23.69 7.48 15.65
C PRO A 22 -23.60 5.96 15.41
N PRO A 23 -24.71 5.25 15.08
CA PRO A 23 -24.64 3.84 14.74
C PRO A 23 -23.85 3.58 13.45
N GLY A 24 -23.98 4.47 12.46
CA GLY A 24 -23.25 4.40 11.20
C GLY A 24 -21.75 4.58 11.37
N ALA A 25 -21.31 5.50 12.24
CA ALA A 25 -19.90 5.73 12.53
C ALA A 25 -19.21 4.47 13.09
N LEU A 26 -19.89 3.76 14.00
CA LEU A 26 -19.37 2.53 14.60
C LEU A 26 -19.24 1.42 13.55
N PHE A 27 -20.27 1.23 12.74
CA PHE A 27 -20.26 0.23 11.67
C PHE A 27 -19.21 0.56 10.60
N GLY A 28 -19.11 1.82 10.21
CA GLY A 28 -18.13 2.31 9.25
C GLY A 28 -16.70 2.11 9.72
N LEU A 29 -16.40 2.39 10.99
CA LEU A 29 -15.09 2.12 11.60
C LEU A 29 -14.75 0.63 11.51
N ILE A 30 -15.66 -0.25 11.94
CA ILE A 30 -15.43 -1.71 11.94
C ILE A 30 -15.19 -2.21 10.52
N ALA A 31 -16.03 -1.81 9.56
CA ALA A 31 -15.87 -2.18 8.16
C ALA A 31 -14.56 -1.65 7.58
N GLY A 32 -14.20 -0.39 7.86
CA GLY A 32 -12.96 0.23 7.38
C GLY A 32 -11.68 -0.44 7.93
N LEU A 33 -11.71 -0.89 9.19
CA LEU A 33 -10.62 -1.65 9.79
C LEU A 33 -10.50 -3.07 9.18
N PHE A 34 -11.63 -3.75 8.94
CA PHE A 34 -11.64 -5.06 8.29
C PHE A 34 -11.09 -5.01 6.86
N VAL A 35 -11.53 -4.01 6.07
CA VAL A 35 -11.02 -3.80 4.72
C VAL A 35 -9.53 -3.44 4.74
N GLY A 36 -9.11 -2.57 5.65
CA GLY A 36 -7.69 -2.22 5.81
C GLY A 36 -6.80 -3.40 6.17
N ALA A 37 -7.26 -4.26 7.07
CA ALA A 37 -6.51 -5.46 7.44
C ALA A 37 -6.43 -6.45 6.28
N PHE A 38 -7.55 -6.75 5.62
CA PHE A 38 -7.57 -7.79 4.58
C PHE A 38 -6.89 -7.35 3.27
N PHE A 39 -7.02 -6.08 2.90
CA PHE A 39 -6.53 -5.58 1.61
C PHE A 39 -5.06 -5.13 1.63
N TRP A 40 -4.50 -4.86 2.82
CA TRP A 40 -3.14 -4.35 2.96
C TRP A 40 -2.13 -5.35 3.53
N ASP A 41 -2.58 -6.46 4.12
CA ASP A 41 -1.70 -7.57 4.52
C ASP A 41 -1.11 -8.28 3.28
N ASP A 42 -1.89 -8.35 2.20
CA ASP A 42 -1.51 -8.93 0.90
C ASP A 42 -0.45 -8.10 0.15
N LYS A 43 -0.29 -6.81 0.49
CA LYS A 43 0.64 -5.90 -0.20
C LYS A 43 2.07 -5.89 0.36
N SER A 44 2.36 -6.76 1.32
CA SER A 44 3.73 -6.96 1.81
C SER A 44 4.70 -7.47 0.73
N ASP A 45 4.18 -8.06 -0.36
CA ASP A 45 4.97 -8.57 -1.50
C ASP A 45 5.37 -7.51 -2.54
N GLN A 46 4.89 -6.26 -2.42
CA GLN A 46 5.27 -5.21 -3.38
C GLN A 46 6.76 -4.84 -3.28
N SER A 47 7.42 -5.15 -2.16
CA SER A 47 8.85 -4.95 -1.98
C SER A 47 9.70 -5.90 -2.84
N GLN A 48 9.19 -7.10 -3.16
CA GLN A 48 9.92 -8.05 -4.00
C GLN A 48 9.89 -7.64 -5.48
N GLN A 49 8.75 -7.14 -5.98
CA GLN A 49 8.65 -6.71 -7.38
C GLN A 49 9.48 -5.44 -7.67
N VAL A 50 9.59 -4.52 -6.72
CA VAL A 50 10.44 -3.33 -6.87
C VAL A 50 11.92 -3.71 -6.88
N ALA A 51 12.34 -4.68 -6.06
CA ALA A 51 13.72 -5.18 -6.07
C ALA A 51 14.08 -5.86 -7.40
N GLU A 52 13.16 -6.61 -8.02
CA GLU A 52 13.39 -7.20 -9.34
C GLU A 52 13.50 -6.13 -10.44
N LEU A 53 12.68 -5.07 -10.39
CA LEU A 53 12.77 -3.96 -11.34
C LEU A 53 14.06 -3.15 -11.17
N GLU A 54 14.48 -2.85 -9.94
CA GLU A 54 15.76 -2.17 -9.68
C GLU A 54 16.94 -2.98 -10.18
N GLN A 55 16.91 -4.31 -10.03
CA GLN A 55 17.97 -5.18 -10.52
C GLN A 55 18.09 -5.14 -12.05
N ARG A 56 16.97 -5.15 -12.78
CA ARG A 56 16.96 -5.05 -14.25
C ARG A 56 17.45 -3.69 -14.76
N VAL A 57 17.13 -2.61 -14.04
CA VAL A 57 17.61 -1.26 -14.39
C VAL A 57 19.13 -1.16 -14.20
N SER A 58 19.66 -1.72 -13.12
CA SER A 58 21.10 -1.73 -12.87
C SER A 58 21.88 -2.48 -13.96
N GLU A 59 21.33 -3.59 -14.47
CA GLU A 59 21.95 -4.36 -15.55
C GLU A 59 21.96 -3.57 -16.88
N LEU A 60 20.87 -2.86 -17.18
CA LEU A 60 20.76 -1.97 -18.35
C LEU A 60 21.67 -0.75 -18.27
N GLU A 61 21.87 -0.17 -17.08
CA GLU A 61 22.81 0.94 -16.89
C GLU A 61 24.27 0.51 -17.04
N GLU A 62 24.63 -0.67 -16.52
CA GLU A 62 26.00 -1.19 -16.63
C GLU A 62 26.35 -1.54 -18.09
N GLU A 63 25.41 -2.10 -18.85
CA GLU A 63 25.59 -2.38 -20.27
C GLU A 63 25.74 -1.07 -21.09
N LEU A 64 24.94 -0.04 -20.77
CA LEU A 64 25.05 1.28 -21.41
C LEU A 64 26.37 1.99 -21.10
N GLU A 65 26.87 1.89 -19.87
CA GLU A 65 28.18 2.46 -19.49
C GLU A 65 29.33 1.72 -20.20
N ARG A 66 29.19 0.41 -20.39
CA ARG A 66 30.15 -0.39 -21.14
C ARG A 66 30.18 -0.01 -22.62
N GLU A 67 29.03 0.17 -23.25
CA GLU A 67 28.94 0.63 -24.65
C GLU A 67 29.49 2.05 -24.86
N ARG A 68 29.37 2.91 -23.84
CA ARG A 68 29.90 4.28 -23.87
C ARG A 68 31.42 4.35 -23.65
N SER A 69 32.01 3.33 -23.01
CA SER A 69 33.43 3.32 -22.65
C SER A 69 34.33 2.57 -23.64
N GLU A 70 33.74 1.89 -24.64
CA GLU A 70 34.41 1.41 -25.87
C GLU A 70 34.43 2.49 -26.98
#